data_AF-A0A9D8JRW2-F1
#
_entry.id   AF-A0A9D8JRW2-F1
#
_cell.length_a   1.000
_cell.length_b   1.000
_cell.length_c   1.000
_cell.angle_alpha   90.00
_cell.angle_beta   90.00
_cell.angle_gamma   90.00
#
_symmetry.space_group_name_H-M   'P 1'
#
loop_
_entity.id
_entity.type
_entity.pdbx_description
1 polymer ?
#
loop_
_entity_poly.entity_id
_entity_poly.type
_entity_poly.pdbx_seq_one_letter_code
_entity_poly.pdbx_strand_id
1 'polypeptide(L)'
;MGGASSIEWTQATWNPLTGCNKISPGCKHCYAERMAKRLHAMDNPRYISGFKLTLHPDLVGLPLQWKQPRVIFVNSMSDLFHKDVPDLFIQAVFETMN
;
A
#
# COMPACT_ATOMS: atom_id res chain seq x y z
N MET A 1 -6.52 -6.45 -2.73
CA MET A 1 -6.74 -4.98 -2.77
C MET A 1 -6.32 -4.51 -4.15
N GLY A 2 -7.15 -3.76 -4.88
CA GLY A 2 -6.82 -3.31 -6.24
C GLY A 2 -7.97 -3.30 -7.26
N GLY A 3 -9.22 -3.18 -6.81
CA GLY A 3 -10.38 -3.07 -7.68
C GLY A 3 -10.83 -1.63 -7.83
N ALA A 4 -12.04 -1.35 -7.35
CA ALA A 4 -12.59 0.00 -7.21
C ALA A 4 -12.18 0.62 -5.86
N SER A 5 -11.66 1.84 -5.89
CA SER A 5 -11.41 2.64 -4.68
C SER A 5 -12.67 3.40 -4.26
N SER A 6 -12.86 3.59 -2.96
CA SER A 6 -13.88 4.49 -2.40
C SER A 6 -13.34 5.91 -2.17
N ILE A 7 -12.09 6.18 -2.55
CA ILE A 7 -11.44 7.49 -2.42
C ILE A 7 -11.79 8.29 -3.68
N GLU A 8 -12.46 9.43 -3.51
CA GLU A 8 -13.18 10.14 -4.58
C GLU A 8 -12.36 10.47 -5.82
N TRP A 9 -11.07 10.79 -5.67
CA TRP A 9 -10.21 11.24 -6.78
C TRP A 9 -9.52 10.10 -7.53
N THR A 10 -9.58 8.85 -7.04
CA THR A 10 -8.88 7.71 -7.64
C THR A 10 -9.85 6.58 -7.96
N GLN A 11 -9.55 5.84 -9.04
CA GLN A 11 -10.34 4.69 -9.45
C GLN A 11 -9.87 3.39 -8.78
N ALA A 12 -8.61 3.31 -8.34
CA ALA A 12 -8.03 2.11 -7.73
C ALA A 12 -6.88 2.44 -6.78
N THR A 13 -6.68 1.62 -5.74
CA THR A 13 -5.48 1.69 -4.89
C THR A 13 -4.52 0.56 -5.23
N TRP A 14 -3.23 0.88 -5.23
CA TRP A 14 -2.15 -0.09 -5.41
C TRP A 14 -1.20 0.01 -4.21
N ASN A 15 -1.12 -1.07 -3.43
CA ASN A 15 -0.32 -1.11 -2.20
C ASN A 15 0.70 -2.25 -2.30
N PRO A 16 1.83 -2.05 -3.01
CA PRO A 16 2.93 -3.01 -3.06
C PRO A 16 3.64 -3.18 -1.71
N LEU A 17 3.36 -2.32 -0.73
CA LEU A 17 3.77 -2.49 0.65
C LEU A 17 2.66 -2.01 1.61
N THR A 18 2.71 -2.45 2.87
CA THR A 18 1.81 -2.04 3.95
C THR A 18 2.62 -1.62 5.18
N GLY A 19 2.14 -0.62 5.92
CA GLY A 19 2.76 -0.17 7.15
C GLY A 19 3.82 0.93 6.97
N CYS A 20 3.99 1.75 8.00
CA CYS A 20 4.99 2.80 8.10
C CYS A 20 5.24 3.18 9.57
N ASN A 21 6.22 4.04 9.83
CA ASN A 21 6.53 4.55 11.15
C ASN A 21 5.78 5.86 11.46
N LYS A 22 5.42 6.06 12.74
CA LYS A 22 4.85 7.34 13.19
C LYS A 22 5.97 8.35 13.37
N ILE A 23 5.96 9.42 12.58
CA ILE A 23 7.03 10.44 12.58
C ILE A 23 6.58 11.81 13.11
N SER A 24 5.27 12.03 13.26
CA SER A 24 4.75 13.33 13.70
C SER A 24 3.38 13.20 14.40
N PRO A 25 2.89 14.27 15.06
CA PRO A 25 1.54 14.31 15.63
C PRO A 25 0.42 14.02 14.63
N GLY A 26 0.67 14.22 13.32
CA GLY A 26 -0.28 13.88 12.26
C GLY A 26 -0.63 12.39 12.21
N CYS A 27 0.23 11.51 12.73
CA CYS A 27 -0.02 10.07 12.78
C CYS A 27 -1.03 9.66 13.86
N LYS A 28 -1.41 10.55 14.79
CA LYS A 28 -2.24 10.22 15.97
C LYS A 28 -3.59 9.60 15.60
N HIS A 29 -4.17 9.98 14.46
CA HIS A 29 -5.46 9.50 13.97
C HIS A 29 -5.36 8.85 12.57
N CYS A 30 -4.23 8.19 12.29
CA CYS A 30 -3.97 7.54 11.01
C CYS A 30 -5.06 6.52 10.65
N TYR A 31 -5.71 6.71 9.49
CA TYR A 31 -6.72 5.77 9.02
C TYR A 31 -6.12 4.41 8.63
N ALA A 32 -4.91 4.40 8.04
CA ALA A 32 -4.24 3.20 7.59
C ALA A 32 -3.88 2.28 8.77
N GLU A 33 -3.40 2.83 9.88
CA GLU A 33 -3.12 2.05 11.09
C GLU A 33 -4.40 1.42 11.66
N ARG A 34 -5.50 2.19 11.75
CA ARG A 34 -6.79 1.68 12.22
C ARG A 34 -7.33 0.56 11.31
N MET A 35 -7.22 0.75 10.01
CA MET A 35 -7.65 -0.25 9.03
C MET A 35 -6.78 -1.52 9.12
N ALA A 36 -5.46 -1.38 9.27
CA ALA A 36 -4.57 -2.51 9.44
C ALA A 36 -4.86 -3.31 10.71
N LYS A 37 -5.18 -2.63 11.84
CA LYS A 37 -5.64 -3.30 13.06
C LYS A 37 -6.91 -4.13 12.82
N ARG A 38 -7.88 -3.58 12.08
CA ARG A 38 -9.10 -4.30 11.71
C ARG A 38 -8.79 -5.51 10.82
N LEU A 39 -7.98 -5.33 9.77
CA LEU A 39 -7.65 -6.40 8.82
C LEU A 39 -6.84 -7.52 9.49
N HIS A 40 -5.95 -7.18 10.42
CA HIS A 40 -5.26 -8.14 11.26
C HIS A 40 -6.22 -8.97 12.11
N ALA A 41 -7.17 -8.32 12.79
CA ALA A 41 -8.19 -9.01 13.59
C ALA A 41 -9.18 -9.85 12.76
N MET A 42 -9.17 -9.69 11.43
CA MET A 42 -9.94 -10.50 10.47
C MET A 42 -9.08 -11.58 9.80
N ASP A 43 -7.88 -11.85 10.31
CA ASP A 43 -6.93 -12.83 9.76
C ASP A 43 -6.58 -12.59 8.28
N ASN A 44 -6.56 -11.33 7.85
CA ASN A 44 -6.14 -11.03 6.48
C ASN A 44 -4.65 -11.39 6.32
N PRO A 45 -4.29 -12.24 5.35
CA PRO A 45 -2.92 -12.75 5.22
C PRO A 45 -1.88 -11.64 5.02
N ARG A 46 -2.26 -10.52 4.40
CA ARG A 46 -1.37 -9.37 4.17
C ARG A 46 -1.16 -8.47 5.39
N TYR A 47 -1.96 -8.67 6.43
CA TYR A 47 -1.93 -7.89 7.67
C TYR A 47 -1.69 -8.78 8.89
N ILE A 48 -1.15 -10.00 8.72
CA ILE A 48 -0.71 -10.86 9.84
C ILE A 48 0.27 -10.10 10.75
N SER A 49 1.14 -9.26 10.18
CA SER A 49 2.07 -8.40 10.92
C SER A 49 1.45 -7.09 11.43
N GLY A 50 0.13 -6.91 11.35
CA GLY A 50 -0.55 -5.67 11.70
C GLY A 50 -0.14 -4.51 10.78
N PHE A 51 0.29 -3.39 11.37
CA PHE A 51 0.74 -2.19 10.63
C PHE A 51 2.27 -2.10 10.52
N LYS A 52 3.00 -3.18 10.79
CA LYS A 52 4.45 -3.23 10.56
C LYS A 52 4.74 -3.18 9.05
N LEU A 53 5.84 -2.50 8.68
CA LEU A 53 6.31 -2.47 7.30
C LEU A 53 6.43 -3.89 6.76
N THR A 54 5.72 -4.16 5.67
CA THR A 54 5.70 -5.45 4.98
C THR A 54 5.67 -5.20 3.49
N LEU A 55 6.61 -5.80 2.76
CA LEU A 55 6.66 -5.74 1.30
C LEU A 55 5.78 -6.85 0.71
N HIS A 56 5.12 -6.57 -0.40
CA HIS A 56 4.29 -7.52 -1.16
C HIS A 56 4.82 -7.61 -2.61
N PRO A 57 5.93 -8.34 -2.86
CA PRO A 57 6.50 -8.47 -4.21
C PRO A 57 5.52 -9.05 -5.24
N ASP A 58 4.59 -9.89 -4.80
CA ASP A 58 3.50 -10.45 -5.61
C ASP A 58 2.57 -9.37 -6.20
N LEU A 59 2.57 -8.17 -5.63
CA LEU A 59 1.73 -7.05 -6.04
C LEU A 59 2.42 -6.02 -6.92
N VAL A 60 3.73 -6.12 -7.14
CA VAL A 60 4.46 -5.11 -7.91
C VAL A 60 3.84 -5.00 -9.31
N GLY A 61 3.63 -6.11 -10.01
CA GLY A 61 3.02 -6.11 -11.34
C GLY A 61 1.49 -5.97 -11.39
N LEU A 62 0.80 -5.73 -10.25
CA LEU A 62 -0.67 -5.69 -10.22
C LEU A 62 -1.28 -4.69 -11.22
N PRO A 63 -0.76 -3.46 -11.38
CA PRO A 63 -1.33 -2.50 -12.34
C PRO A 63 -1.36 -3.00 -13.78
N LEU A 64 -0.37 -3.80 -14.19
CA LEU A 64 -0.27 -4.34 -15.55
C LEU A 64 -1.38 -5.35 -15.87
N GLN A 65 -2.06 -5.89 -14.86
CA GLN A 65 -3.19 -6.80 -15.03
C GLN A 65 -4.51 -6.08 -15.34
N TRP A 66 -4.57 -4.75 -15.17
CA TRP A 66 -5.79 -3.99 -15.41
C TRP A 66 -5.95 -3.64 -16.88
N LYS A 67 -7.05 -4.10 -17.48
CA LYS A 67 -7.36 -3.90 -18.91
C LYS A 67 -7.72 -2.46 -19.29
N GLN A 68 -8.24 -1.69 -18.33
CA GLN A 68 -8.71 -0.32 -18.57
C GLN A 68 -7.77 0.67 -17.88
N PRO A 69 -7.40 1.78 -18.55
CA PRO A 69 -6.65 2.86 -17.93
C PRO A 69 -7.36 3.41 -16.68
N ARG A 70 -6.59 3.71 -15.62
CA ARG A 70 -7.12 4.16 -14.33
C ARG A 70 -6.20 5.21 -13.70
N VAL A 71 -6.79 6.14 -12.94
CA VAL A 71 -6.09 6.98 -11.96
C VAL A 71 -5.86 6.17 -10.70
N ILE A 72 -4.60 5.90 -10.36
CA ILE A 72 -4.21 4.95 -9.31
C ILE A 72 -3.58 5.71 -8.14
N PHE A 73 -4.07 5.47 -6.92
CA PHE A 73 -3.40 5.90 -5.71
C PHE A 73 -2.42 4.83 -5.23
N VAL A 74 -1.12 5.12 -5.36
CA VAL A 74 -0.04 4.24 -4.89
C VAL A 74 0.20 4.46 -3.39
N ASN A 75 0.28 3.37 -2.62
CA ASN A 75 0.62 3.35 -1.20
C ASN A 75 -0.32 4.17 -0.30
N SER A 76 -1.62 3.90 -0.42
CA SER A 76 -2.61 4.43 0.52
C SER A 76 -2.43 3.86 1.94
N MET A 77 -1.80 2.70 2.09
CA MET A 77 -1.66 1.95 3.35
C MET A 77 -0.23 1.90 3.90
N SER A 78 0.68 2.72 3.38
CA SER A 78 2.13 2.60 3.61
C SER A 78 2.90 3.85 3.16
N ASP A 79 4.23 3.78 3.22
CA ASP A 79 5.16 4.79 2.71
C ASP A 79 6.23 4.13 1.83
N LEU A 80 6.20 4.43 0.52
CA LEU A 80 7.12 3.82 -0.47
C LEU A 80 8.58 4.06 -0.15
N PHE A 81 8.88 5.25 0.38
CA PHE A 81 10.24 5.73 0.61
C PHE A 81 10.65 5.57 2.08
N HIS A 82 9.98 4.68 2.79
CA HIS A 82 10.37 4.34 4.14
C HIS A 82 11.81 3.82 4.15
N LYS A 83 12.63 4.29 5.10
CA LYS A 83 14.07 4.01 5.21
C LYS A 83 14.50 2.53 5.17
N ASP A 84 13.57 1.63 5.49
CA ASP A 84 13.80 0.18 5.53
C ASP A 84 13.29 -0.54 4.25
N VAL A 85 12.84 0.20 3.24
CA VAL A 85 12.47 -0.32 1.91
C VAL A 85 13.72 -0.34 1.03
N PRO A 86 14.09 -1.48 0.43
CA PRO A 86 15.25 -1.55 -0.46
C PRO A 86 15.05 -0.72 -1.74
N ASP A 87 16.10 -0.03 -2.19
CA ASP A 87 16.07 0.76 -3.43
C ASP A 87 15.63 -0.06 -4.66
N LEU A 88 16.06 -1.32 -4.74
CA LEU A 88 15.64 -2.24 -5.82
C LEU A 88 14.13 -2.49 -5.83
N PHE A 89 13.48 -2.49 -4.66
CA PHE A 89 12.03 -2.64 -4.58
C PHE A 89 11.33 -1.37 -5.06
N ILE A 90 11.84 -0.19 -4.71
CA ILE A 90 11.34 1.10 -5.19
C ILE A 90 11.47 1.16 -6.71
N GLN A 91 12.63 0.78 -7.26
CA GLN A 91 12.87 0.74 -8.71
C GLN A 91 11.86 -0.17 -9.42
N ALA A 92 11.63 -1.39 -8.93
CA ALA A 92 10.65 -2.31 -9.52
C ALA A 92 9.21 -1.75 -9.52
N VAL A 93 8.84 -1.00 -8.48
CA VAL A 93 7.55 -0.30 -8.41
C VAL A 93 7.49 0.81 -9.48
N PHE A 94 8.53 1.61 -9.63
CA PHE A 94 8.60 2.66 -10.67
C PHE A 94 8.64 2.09 -12.10
N GLU A 95 9.32 0.97 -12.31
CA GLU A 95 9.31 0.25 -13.60
C GLU A 95 7.90 -0.17 -14.01
N THR A 96 7.04 -0.52 -13.04
CA THR A 96 5.64 -0.83 -13.32
C THR A 96 4.80 0.41 -13.67
N MET A 97 5.26 1.62 -13.31
CA MET A 97 4.56 2.88 -13.64
C MET A 97 4.86 3.39 -15.05
N ASN A 98 5.97 2.96 -15.66
CA ASN A 98 6.47 3.42 -16.96
C ASN A 98 6.05 2.48 -18.10
#